data_AF-A0A842IKC5-F1
#
_entry.id   AF-A0A842IKC5-F1
#
_cell.length_a   1.000
_cell.length_b   1.000
_cell.length_c   1.000
_cell.angle_alpha   90.00
_cell.angle_beta   90.00
_cell.angle_gamma   90.00
#
_symmetry.space_group_name_H-M   'P 1'
#
loop_
_entity.id
_entity.type
_entity.pdbx_description
1 polymer ?
#
loop_
_entity_poly.entity_id
_entity_poly.type
_entity_poly.pdbx_seq_one_letter_code
_entity_poly.pdbx_strand_id
1 'polypeptide(L)'
;MATIRELDTSYNQRMLEIIEASPMRSLFYDLKFDFGSCLFDRNGLLSGTCRFYGIFKENVLAGFGKIVDHQGYMAGLGTNLRYFGNFFIHPDFQRQGLFTRLIEFMIMEFESMYPPGVGYFVFLNGNNPVDRFFKIKAGQVKNMPLIREYSEFVTKSLIITRKKNFNPNGTIRLAAKSDRAKIEGFMAKNRGTGSFMPLDFNYHSASEYAILESSGRITAICELLDLGNYKKTRITKFKKGSYLFFLLMRILQATLKLPQFPRKGEAFRELYINQIIRLDDEDAESALDLIRWAFNFCCENKYNLLHLGLGRRDPLISRLKGFLSISITAKVLTVHPTSDKIEKDPCRNLNSPSFPDFKIL
;
A
#
# COMPACT_ATOMS: atom_id res chain seq x y z
N MET A 1 -3.62 -34.19 -6.96
CA MET A 1 -3.21 -33.56 -5.69
C MET A 1 -2.57 -32.21 -6.00
N ALA A 2 -2.80 -31.16 -5.19
CA ALA A 2 -2.12 -29.88 -5.42
C ALA A 2 -0.74 -29.86 -4.75
N THR A 3 0.24 -29.24 -5.39
CA THR A 3 1.62 -29.06 -4.90
C THR A 3 1.96 -27.57 -4.80
N ILE A 4 2.88 -27.20 -3.91
CA ILE A 4 3.32 -25.82 -3.73
C ILE A 4 4.84 -25.78 -3.88
N ARG A 5 5.36 -24.77 -4.58
CA ARG A 5 6.80 -24.54 -4.75
C ARG A 5 7.11 -23.06 -4.95
N GLU A 6 8.35 -22.67 -4.71
CA GLU A 6 8.86 -21.35 -5.07
C GLU A 6 8.84 -21.17 -6.60
N LEU A 7 8.55 -19.95 -7.04
CA LEU A 7 8.47 -19.56 -8.44
C LEU A 7 9.69 -18.73 -8.82
N ASP A 8 10.21 -19.00 -9.99
CA ASP A 8 11.23 -18.21 -10.68
C ASP A 8 10.64 -17.46 -11.90
N THR A 9 11.51 -16.76 -12.61
CA THR A 9 11.14 -15.94 -13.78
C THR A 9 10.49 -16.74 -14.92
N SER A 10 10.69 -18.06 -15.00
CA SER A 10 10.05 -18.91 -16.01
C SER A 10 8.52 -18.95 -15.87
N TYR A 11 7.97 -18.65 -14.68
CA TYR A 11 6.53 -18.61 -14.43
C TYR A 11 5.91 -17.22 -14.65
N ASN A 12 6.72 -16.20 -14.95
CA ASN A 12 6.26 -14.81 -15.00
C ASN A 12 5.05 -14.61 -15.93
N GLN A 13 5.10 -15.15 -17.15
CA GLN A 13 4.00 -15.03 -18.11
C GLN A 13 2.70 -15.62 -17.56
N ARG A 14 2.79 -16.81 -16.95
CA ARG A 14 1.63 -17.47 -16.36
C ARG A 14 1.07 -16.71 -15.16
N MET A 15 1.92 -16.09 -14.35
CA MET A 15 1.48 -15.22 -13.26
C MET A 15 0.73 -13.99 -13.77
N LEU A 16 1.24 -13.35 -14.84
CA LEU A 16 0.56 -12.21 -15.48
C LEU A 16 -0.81 -12.60 -16.04
N GLU A 17 -0.94 -13.79 -16.66
CA GLU A 17 -2.23 -14.33 -17.12
C GLU A 17 -3.24 -14.50 -15.99
N ILE A 18 -2.79 -15.02 -14.83
CA ILE A 18 -3.64 -15.21 -13.65
C ILE A 18 -4.14 -13.85 -13.12
N ILE A 19 -3.27 -12.83 -13.10
CA ILE A 19 -3.66 -11.46 -12.71
C ILE A 19 -4.68 -10.90 -13.70
N GLU A 20 -4.45 -11.05 -15.01
CA GLU A 20 -5.35 -10.58 -16.07
C GLU A 20 -6.74 -11.21 -15.96
N ALA A 21 -6.80 -12.51 -15.65
CA ALA A 21 -8.03 -13.25 -15.45
C ALA A 21 -8.78 -12.86 -14.15
N SER A 22 -8.13 -12.13 -13.24
CA SER A 22 -8.63 -11.82 -11.90
C SER A 22 -8.83 -10.31 -11.66
N PRO A 23 -9.67 -9.61 -12.44
CA PRO A 23 -9.87 -8.18 -12.28
C PRO A 23 -10.55 -7.86 -10.94
N MET A 24 -10.16 -6.73 -10.34
CA MET A 24 -10.87 -6.15 -9.20
C MET A 24 -12.20 -5.59 -9.67
N ARG A 25 -13.29 -6.04 -9.04
CA ARG A 25 -14.64 -5.61 -9.38
C ARG A 25 -15.11 -4.58 -8.38
N SER A 26 -15.64 -3.46 -8.87
CA SER A 26 -16.33 -2.45 -8.05
C SER A 26 -17.75 -2.22 -8.55
N LEU A 27 -18.52 -1.41 -7.82
CA LEU A 27 -19.86 -1.00 -8.22
C LEU A 27 -19.87 -0.22 -9.55
N PHE A 28 -18.79 0.54 -9.82
CA PHE A 28 -18.75 1.48 -10.94
C PHE A 28 -17.96 0.94 -12.13
N TYR A 29 -16.90 0.18 -11.90
CA TYR A 29 -16.04 -0.33 -12.95
C TYR A 29 -15.27 -1.57 -12.49
N ASP A 30 -14.77 -2.33 -13.45
CA ASP A 30 -13.77 -3.37 -13.22
C ASP A 30 -12.39 -2.77 -13.52
N LEU A 31 -11.44 -2.98 -12.60
CA LEU A 31 -10.05 -2.57 -12.71
C LEU A 31 -9.15 -3.78 -12.82
N LYS A 32 -8.00 -3.57 -13.45
CA LYS A 32 -6.83 -4.44 -13.28
C LYS A 32 -5.62 -3.64 -12.88
N PHE A 33 -4.72 -4.27 -12.14
CA PHE A 33 -3.37 -3.76 -11.95
C PHE A 33 -2.49 -4.36 -13.05
N ASP A 34 -1.94 -3.50 -13.88
CA ASP A 34 -0.93 -3.82 -14.86
C ASP A 34 0.45 -3.62 -14.20
N PHE A 35 1.16 -4.71 -13.98
CA PHE A 35 2.46 -4.74 -13.29
C PHE A 35 3.65 -4.70 -14.26
N GLY A 36 3.43 -4.33 -15.52
CA GLY A 36 4.47 -4.34 -16.55
C GLY A 36 4.76 -5.74 -17.07
N SER A 37 5.96 -5.92 -17.62
CA SER A 37 6.39 -7.13 -18.32
C SER A 37 6.91 -8.23 -17.39
N CYS A 38 7.38 -7.88 -16.19
CA CYS A 38 7.96 -8.84 -15.24
C CYS A 38 7.61 -8.50 -13.79
N LEU A 39 6.97 -9.45 -13.10
CA LEU A 39 6.62 -9.32 -11.68
C LEU A 39 7.82 -9.38 -10.74
N PHE A 40 8.92 -10.00 -11.20
CA PHE A 40 10.15 -10.18 -10.43
C PHE A 40 11.05 -8.93 -10.44
N ASP A 41 10.93 -8.06 -11.44
CA ASP A 41 11.71 -6.81 -11.52
C ASP A 41 11.40 -5.85 -10.37
N ARG A 42 10.23 -6.01 -9.73
CA ARG A 42 9.79 -5.20 -8.59
C ARG A 42 10.56 -5.51 -7.31
N ASN A 43 11.40 -6.54 -7.29
CA ASN A 43 12.29 -6.84 -6.17
C ASN A 43 13.27 -5.69 -5.92
N GLY A 44 13.61 -4.88 -6.93
CA GLY A 44 14.49 -3.72 -6.76
C GLY A 44 13.85 -2.50 -6.07
N LEU A 45 12.51 -2.47 -5.92
CA LEU A 45 11.80 -1.34 -5.27
C LEU A 45 11.63 -1.50 -3.76
N LEU A 46 11.81 -2.71 -3.24
CA LEU A 46 11.64 -3.02 -1.82
C LEU A 46 13.04 -3.40 -1.31
N SER A 47 13.40 -3.03 -0.07
CA SER A 47 14.70 -3.34 0.54
C SER A 47 15.00 -4.82 0.78
N GLY A 48 14.23 -5.67 0.14
CA GLY A 48 13.84 -6.96 0.65
C GLY A 48 14.12 -8.10 -0.29
N THR A 49 14.40 -9.25 0.30
CA THR A 49 14.16 -10.51 -0.38
C THR A 49 12.67 -10.66 -0.64
N CYS A 50 12.32 -10.91 -1.90
CA CYS A 50 10.94 -11.13 -2.32
C CYS A 50 10.88 -12.51 -2.97
N ARG A 51 10.08 -13.40 -2.38
CA ARG A 51 9.89 -14.79 -2.82
C ARG A 51 8.46 -14.99 -3.27
N PHE A 52 8.28 -15.57 -4.45
CA PHE A 52 6.97 -15.94 -4.96
C PHE A 52 6.74 -17.43 -4.74
N TYR A 53 5.57 -17.80 -4.26
CA TYR A 53 5.17 -19.20 -4.11
C TYR A 53 3.92 -19.47 -4.93
N GLY A 54 3.94 -20.56 -5.70
CA GLY A 54 2.85 -20.97 -6.56
C GLY A 54 2.22 -22.26 -6.09
N ILE A 55 0.89 -22.32 -6.20
CA ILE A 55 0.13 -23.56 -6.00
C ILE A 55 -0.27 -24.14 -7.35
N PHE A 56 0.08 -25.41 -7.56
CA PHE A 56 -0.12 -26.14 -8.80
C PHE A 56 -1.21 -27.18 -8.62
N LYS A 57 -2.11 -27.30 -9.60
CA LYS A 57 -3.08 -28.39 -9.71
C LYS A 57 -2.90 -29.04 -11.07
N GLU A 58 -2.69 -30.36 -11.10
CA GLU A 58 -2.48 -31.11 -12.35
C GLU A 58 -1.34 -30.52 -13.19
N ASN A 59 -0.23 -30.13 -12.53
CA ASN A 59 0.94 -29.47 -13.11
C ASN A 59 0.71 -28.07 -13.69
N VAL A 60 -0.50 -27.51 -13.58
CA VAL A 60 -0.82 -26.14 -13.99
C VAL A 60 -0.69 -25.20 -12.79
N LEU A 61 0.00 -24.06 -12.96
CA LEU A 61 0.02 -22.99 -11.97
C LEU A 61 -1.40 -22.42 -11.83
N ALA A 62 -2.04 -22.72 -10.71
CA ALA A 62 -3.43 -22.37 -10.41
C ALA A 62 -3.54 -21.05 -9.64
N GLY A 63 -2.48 -20.63 -8.97
CA GLY A 63 -2.40 -19.38 -8.24
C GLY A 63 -1.05 -19.17 -7.59
N PHE A 64 -0.83 -17.99 -7.04
CA PHE A 64 0.43 -17.63 -6.39
C PHE A 64 0.22 -16.57 -5.31
N GLY A 65 1.24 -16.37 -4.49
CA GLY A 65 1.38 -15.31 -3.49
C GLY A 65 2.86 -14.97 -3.31
N LYS A 66 3.16 -13.94 -2.53
CA LYS A 66 4.55 -13.56 -2.24
C LYS A 66 4.79 -13.27 -0.77
N ILE A 67 6.04 -13.44 -0.36
CA ILE A 67 6.61 -12.96 0.91
C ILE A 67 7.66 -11.90 0.56
N VAL A 68 7.58 -10.73 1.19
CA VAL A 68 8.60 -9.68 1.09
C VAL A 68 9.16 -9.38 2.46
N ASP A 69 10.45 -9.64 2.66
CA ASP A 69 11.18 -9.25 3.85
C ASP A 69 11.57 -7.77 3.78
N HIS A 70 11.51 -7.02 4.86
CA HIS A 70 12.10 -5.68 4.93
C HIS A 70 12.31 -5.28 6.39
N GLN A 71 13.08 -4.23 6.61
CA GLN A 71 13.16 -3.58 7.90
C GLN A 71 12.03 -2.57 8.04
N GLY A 72 11.42 -2.50 9.22
CA GLY A 72 10.52 -1.40 9.57
C GLY A 72 10.47 -1.16 11.07
N TYR A 73 9.73 -0.15 11.48
CA TYR A 73 9.36 0.09 12.86
C TYR A 73 7.98 -0.50 13.11
N MET A 74 7.84 -1.24 14.21
CA MET A 74 6.55 -1.64 14.77
C MET A 74 6.51 -1.19 16.22
N ALA A 75 5.51 -0.37 16.59
CA ALA A 75 5.42 0.25 17.92
C ALA A 75 6.73 0.94 18.36
N GLY A 76 7.34 1.72 17.45
CA GLY A 76 8.60 2.44 17.71
C GLY A 76 9.87 1.58 17.71
N LEU A 77 9.78 0.26 17.54
CA LEU A 77 10.92 -0.65 17.59
C LEU A 77 11.30 -1.17 16.20
N GLY A 78 12.59 -1.07 15.86
CA GLY A 78 13.14 -1.64 14.63
C GLY A 78 12.94 -3.15 14.61
N THR A 79 12.26 -3.65 13.58
CA THR A 79 11.74 -5.01 13.49
C THR A 79 11.91 -5.54 12.06
N ASN A 80 12.28 -6.81 11.94
CA ASN A 80 12.20 -7.54 10.67
C ASN A 80 10.72 -7.77 10.34
N LEU A 81 10.22 -7.15 9.29
CA LEU A 81 8.85 -7.28 8.84
C LEU A 81 8.76 -8.18 7.61
N ARG A 82 7.71 -8.99 7.53
CA ARG A 82 7.46 -9.89 6.39
C ARG A 82 6.06 -9.68 5.85
N TYR A 83 5.98 -9.02 4.70
CA TYR A 83 4.72 -8.80 4.03
C TYR A 83 4.30 -10.03 3.25
N PHE A 84 3.15 -10.60 3.61
CA PHE A 84 2.46 -11.59 2.79
C PHE A 84 1.44 -10.89 1.91
N GLY A 85 1.61 -11.00 0.59
CA GLY A 85 0.79 -10.23 -0.32
C GLY A 85 0.64 -10.82 -1.71
N ASN A 86 -0.03 -10.05 -2.57
CA ASN A 86 -0.27 -10.35 -3.98
C ASN A 86 -0.78 -11.78 -4.21
N PHE A 87 -1.77 -12.19 -3.43
CA PHE A 87 -2.43 -13.49 -3.60
C PHE A 87 -3.39 -13.44 -4.78
N PHE A 88 -3.20 -14.34 -5.74
CA PHE A 88 -4.09 -14.53 -6.88
C PHE A 88 -4.37 -16.02 -7.07
N ILE A 89 -5.65 -16.38 -7.20
CA ILE A 89 -6.08 -17.71 -7.63
C ILE A 89 -6.88 -17.53 -8.93
N HIS A 90 -6.45 -18.22 -9.97
CA HIS A 90 -7.11 -18.20 -11.27
C HIS A 90 -8.58 -18.59 -11.13
N PRO A 91 -9.53 -17.91 -11.82
CA PRO A 91 -10.97 -18.14 -11.67
C PRO A 91 -11.40 -19.60 -11.70
N ASP A 92 -10.88 -20.39 -12.64
CA ASP A 92 -11.20 -21.82 -12.81
C ASP A 92 -10.81 -22.70 -11.60
N PHE A 93 -9.92 -22.19 -10.75
CA PHE A 93 -9.41 -22.89 -9.57
C PHE A 93 -9.93 -22.32 -8.25
N GLN A 94 -10.79 -21.29 -8.30
CA GLN A 94 -11.39 -20.70 -7.11
C GLN A 94 -12.35 -21.67 -6.40
N ARG A 95 -12.58 -21.44 -5.11
CA ARG A 95 -13.46 -22.26 -4.24
C ARG A 95 -13.01 -23.71 -4.02
N GLN A 96 -11.79 -24.07 -4.44
CA GLN A 96 -11.20 -25.41 -4.25
C GLN A 96 -10.25 -25.48 -3.04
N GLY A 97 -10.28 -24.48 -2.14
CA GLY A 97 -9.39 -24.43 -0.96
C GLY A 97 -7.91 -24.13 -1.27
N LEU A 98 -7.56 -23.83 -2.52
CA LEU A 98 -6.15 -23.59 -2.91
C LEU A 98 -5.52 -22.38 -2.22
N PHE A 99 -6.27 -21.29 -2.04
CA PHE A 99 -5.80 -20.13 -1.27
C PHE A 99 -5.40 -20.53 0.15
N THR A 100 -6.26 -21.28 0.85
CA THR A 100 -6.01 -21.78 2.21
C THR A 100 -4.74 -22.62 2.28
N ARG A 101 -4.54 -23.55 1.34
CA ARG A 101 -3.33 -24.38 1.30
C ARG A 101 -2.07 -23.56 1.07
N LEU A 102 -2.14 -22.58 0.16
CA LEU A 102 -1.01 -21.70 -0.15
C LEU A 102 -0.61 -20.83 1.04
N ILE A 103 -1.57 -20.22 1.71
CA ILE A 103 -1.30 -19.34 2.86
C ILE A 103 -0.81 -20.13 4.08
N GLU A 104 -1.37 -21.32 4.35
CA GLU A 104 -0.88 -22.22 5.42
C GLU A 104 0.59 -22.61 5.17
N PHE A 105 0.93 -22.99 3.93
CA PHE A 105 2.31 -23.26 3.55
C PHE A 105 3.23 -22.05 3.76
N MET A 106 2.84 -20.87 3.26
CA MET A 106 3.67 -19.66 3.40
C MET A 106 3.87 -19.23 4.85
N ILE A 107 2.88 -19.47 5.71
CA ILE A 107 2.99 -19.22 7.15
C ILE A 107 3.97 -20.21 7.81
N MET A 108 3.95 -21.49 7.41
CA MET A 108 4.94 -22.47 7.88
C MET A 108 6.35 -22.11 7.42
N GLU A 109 6.51 -21.70 6.16
CA GLU A 109 7.78 -21.21 5.62
C GLU A 109 8.29 -20.03 6.47
N PHE A 110 7.42 -19.07 6.78
CA PHE A 110 7.74 -17.93 7.64
C PHE A 110 8.29 -18.34 9.02
N GLU A 111 7.71 -19.35 9.66
CA GLU A 111 8.19 -19.82 10.97
C GLU A 111 9.59 -20.43 10.93
N SER A 112 10.03 -20.89 9.76
CA SER A 112 11.37 -21.44 9.52
C SER A 112 12.42 -20.38 9.19
N MET A 113 12.02 -19.15 8.87
CA MET A 113 12.93 -18.09 8.42
C MET A 113 13.72 -17.46 9.57
N TYR A 114 15.01 -17.21 9.33
CA TYR A 114 15.91 -16.48 10.22
C TYR A 114 16.40 -15.17 9.56
N PRO A 115 16.54 -14.06 10.30
CA PRO A 115 16.18 -13.88 11.71
C PRO A 115 14.66 -13.92 11.95
N PRO A 116 14.19 -14.21 13.17
CA PRO A 116 12.78 -14.09 13.50
C PRO A 116 12.28 -12.66 13.23
N GLY A 117 11.02 -12.54 12.87
CA GLY A 117 10.38 -11.28 12.50
C GLY A 117 8.87 -11.35 12.66
N VAL A 118 8.20 -10.23 12.42
CA VAL A 118 6.74 -10.15 12.45
C VAL A 118 6.23 -10.22 11.02
N GLY A 119 5.40 -11.23 10.77
CA GLY A 119 4.68 -11.35 9.51
C GLY A 119 3.47 -10.42 9.51
N TYR A 120 3.05 -9.94 8.34
CA TYR A 120 1.80 -9.19 8.24
C TYR A 120 1.11 -9.34 6.89
N PHE A 121 -0.21 -9.27 6.92
CA PHE A 121 -1.09 -9.21 5.76
C PHE A 121 -1.73 -7.84 5.67
N VAL A 122 -1.94 -7.36 4.44
CA VAL A 122 -2.81 -6.21 4.17
C VAL A 122 -3.86 -6.66 3.18
N PHE A 123 -5.14 -6.55 3.56
CA PHE A 123 -6.24 -6.82 2.63
C PHE A 123 -7.35 -5.79 2.73
N LEU A 124 -8.01 -5.56 1.60
CA LEU A 124 -9.09 -4.58 1.49
C LEU A 124 -10.35 -5.08 2.17
N ASN A 125 -11.04 -4.18 2.88
CA ASN A 125 -12.37 -4.43 3.40
C ASN A 125 -13.34 -4.76 2.26
N GLY A 126 -14.22 -5.75 2.50
CA GLY A 126 -15.11 -6.32 1.48
C GLY A 126 -14.57 -7.58 0.80
N ASN A 127 -13.31 -7.97 1.05
CA ASN A 127 -12.78 -9.27 0.63
C ASN A 127 -13.27 -10.39 1.59
N ASN A 128 -14.58 -10.69 1.52
CA ASN A 128 -15.26 -11.63 2.42
C ASN A 128 -14.61 -13.02 2.50
N PRO A 129 -14.08 -13.63 1.41
CA PRO A 129 -13.36 -14.89 1.51
C PRO A 129 -12.13 -14.83 2.41
N VAL A 130 -11.33 -13.76 2.31
CA VAL A 130 -10.13 -13.57 3.13
C VAL A 130 -10.48 -13.24 4.58
N ASP A 131 -11.46 -12.35 4.80
CA ASP A 131 -11.95 -12.02 6.14
C ASP A 131 -12.49 -13.26 6.87
N ARG A 132 -13.26 -14.11 6.17
CA ARG A 132 -13.74 -15.38 6.70
C ARG A 132 -12.61 -16.34 7.04
N PHE A 133 -11.60 -16.44 6.17
CA PHE A 133 -10.44 -17.30 6.41
C PHE A 133 -9.77 -16.97 7.75
N PHE A 134 -9.42 -15.70 7.96
CA PHE A 134 -8.75 -15.28 9.18
C PHE A 134 -9.64 -15.35 10.42
N LYS A 135 -10.95 -15.06 10.32
CA LYS A 135 -11.89 -15.18 11.46
C LYS A 135 -12.10 -16.61 11.94
N ILE A 136 -12.18 -17.58 11.01
CA ILE A 136 -12.40 -18.99 11.38
C ILE A 136 -11.10 -19.63 11.86
N LYS A 137 -9.97 -19.33 11.19
CA LYS A 137 -8.73 -20.07 11.39
C LYS A 137 -7.83 -19.48 12.49
N ALA A 138 -8.00 -18.20 12.85
CA ALA A 138 -7.31 -17.62 13.99
C ALA A 138 -7.72 -18.37 15.29
N GLY A 139 -6.84 -19.26 15.75
CA GLY A 139 -7.01 -20.04 16.99
C GLY A 139 -7.59 -21.46 16.82
N GLN A 140 -7.98 -21.90 15.62
CA GLN A 140 -8.58 -23.24 15.42
C GLN A 140 -7.66 -24.27 14.77
N VAL A 141 -6.54 -23.86 14.16
CA VAL A 141 -5.58 -24.79 13.54
C VAL A 141 -4.43 -25.05 14.49
N LYS A 142 -4.27 -26.31 14.89
CA LYS A 142 -3.12 -26.79 15.66
C LYS A 142 -1.82 -26.40 14.93
N ASN A 143 -0.92 -25.72 15.63
CA ASN A 143 0.37 -25.21 15.10
C ASN A 143 0.27 -24.01 14.14
N MET A 144 -0.87 -23.33 14.03
CA MET A 144 -0.90 -22.06 13.31
C MET A 144 -0.38 -20.94 14.22
N PRO A 145 0.56 -20.10 13.76
CA PRO A 145 1.02 -18.95 14.54
C PRO A 145 -0.13 -18.00 14.87
N LEU A 146 0.10 -17.19 15.91
CA LEU A 146 -0.91 -16.29 16.42
C LEU A 146 -1.12 -15.15 15.41
N ILE A 147 -2.33 -15.07 14.86
CA ILE A 147 -2.75 -14.00 13.95
C ILE A 147 -3.62 -13.01 14.72
N ARG A 148 -3.27 -11.72 14.67
CA ARG A 148 -4.01 -10.65 15.33
C ARG A 148 -4.34 -9.54 14.35
N GLU A 149 -5.51 -8.92 14.51
CA GLU A 149 -5.77 -7.64 13.87
C GLU A 149 -4.93 -6.56 14.56
N TYR A 150 -4.09 -5.89 13.79
CA TYR A 150 -3.17 -4.88 14.30
C TYR A 150 -3.75 -3.48 14.14
N SER A 151 -4.21 -3.15 12.92
CA SER A 151 -4.77 -1.84 12.63
C SER A 151 -5.66 -1.84 11.38
N GLU A 152 -6.38 -0.73 11.19
CA GLU A 152 -7.10 -0.43 9.96
C GLU A 152 -6.53 0.84 9.32
N PHE A 153 -6.36 0.81 8.00
CA PHE A 153 -5.96 1.98 7.21
C PHE A 153 -7.07 2.36 6.23
N VAL A 154 -7.21 3.66 5.99
CA VAL A 154 -8.06 4.24 4.97
C VAL A 154 -7.19 4.85 3.90
N THR A 155 -7.19 4.25 2.72
CA THR A 155 -6.62 4.88 1.52
C THR A 155 -7.63 5.87 0.96
N LYS A 156 -7.27 7.15 0.95
CA LYS A 156 -7.96 8.21 0.24
C LYS A 156 -7.36 8.32 -1.17
N SER A 157 -8.21 8.26 -2.18
CA SER A 157 -7.85 8.55 -3.57
C SER A 157 -8.53 9.85 -3.96
N LEU A 158 -7.77 10.95 -3.92
CA LEU A 158 -8.25 12.28 -4.23
C LEU A 158 -8.36 12.43 -5.76
N ILE A 159 -9.54 12.80 -6.25
CA ILE A 159 -9.79 13.01 -7.67
C ILE A 159 -9.27 14.39 -8.04
N ILE A 160 -8.32 14.44 -8.98
CA ILE A 160 -7.70 15.69 -9.40
C ILE A 160 -8.70 16.50 -10.21
N THR A 161 -8.99 17.69 -9.70
CA THR A 161 -9.94 18.65 -10.27
C THR A 161 -9.23 20.00 -10.36
N ARG A 162 -9.80 21.06 -9.78
CA ARG A 162 -9.20 22.40 -9.79
C ARG A 162 -8.15 22.56 -8.70
N LYS A 163 -7.14 23.40 -8.96
CA LYS A 163 -6.16 23.79 -7.93
C LYS A 163 -6.86 24.27 -6.67
N LYS A 164 -6.28 23.92 -5.52
CA LYS A 164 -6.69 24.38 -4.20
C LYS A 164 -5.93 25.66 -3.89
N ASN A 165 -6.65 26.71 -3.51
CA ASN A 165 -6.02 27.90 -2.93
C ASN A 165 -5.65 27.58 -1.49
N PHE A 166 -4.43 27.91 -1.09
CA PHE A 166 -3.95 27.78 0.28
C PHE A 166 -2.74 28.70 0.47
N ASN A 167 -2.46 29.05 1.72
CA ASN A 167 -1.34 29.91 2.11
C ASN A 167 -0.56 29.20 3.23
N PRO A 168 0.48 28.42 2.88
CA PRO A 168 1.21 27.64 3.87
C PRO A 168 2.01 28.56 4.81
N ASN A 169 2.18 28.14 6.06
CA ASN A 169 3.08 28.81 7.01
C ASN A 169 4.55 28.45 6.74
N GLY A 170 5.05 28.84 5.57
CA GLY A 170 6.38 28.51 5.07
C GLY A 170 6.41 28.37 3.56
N THR A 171 7.50 27.83 3.04
CA THR A 171 7.66 27.54 1.61
C THR A 171 7.60 26.04 1.38
N ILE A 172 6.77 25.62 0.41
CA ILE A 172 6.72 24.22 -0.04
C ILE A 172 7.34 24.08 -1.41
N ARG A 173 8.28 23.13 -1.56
CA ARG A 173 8.96 22.83 -2.82
C ARG A 173 9.33 21.36 -2.91
N LEU A 174 9.62 20.88 -4.13
CA LEU A 174 10.36 19.63 -4.29
C LEU A 174 11.77 19.80 -3.71
N ALA A 175 12.27 18.74 -3.08
CA ALA A 175 13.63 18.68 -2.60
C ALA A 175 14.61 18.57 -3.77
N ALA A 176 15.75 19.24 -3.61
CA ALA A 176 16.90 19.10 -4.47
C ALA A 176 17.78 17.95 -3.97
N LYS A 177 18.70 17.47 -4.82
CA LYS A 177 19.70 16.45 -4.41
C LYS A 177 20.50 16.89 -3.18
N SER A 178 20.75 18.19 -3.03
CA SER A 178 21.46 18.78 -1.87
C SER A 178 20.68 18.72 -0.56
N ASP A 179 19.36 18.50 -0.59
CA ASP A 179 18.54 18.41 0.63
C ASP A 179 18.62 17.03 1.30
N ARG A 180 19.26 16.03 0.65
CA ARG A 180 19.31 14.65 1.11
C ARG A 180 19.69 14.51 2.59
N ALA A 181 20.82 15.09 2.99
CA ALA A 181 21.31 15.00 4.37
C ALA A 181 20.35 15.67 5.38
N LYS A 182 19.67 16.76 4.98
CA LYS A 182 18.67 17.42 5.83
C LYS A 182 17.43 16.55 6.01
N ILE A 183 16.96 15.90 4.94
CA ILE A 183 15.82 14.99 4.96
C ILE A 183 16.16 13.77 5.82
N GLU A 184 17.32 13.15 5.60
CA GLU A 184 17.83 12.02 6.41
C GLU A 184 17.90 12.39 7.90
N GLY A 185 18.46 13.54 8.23
CA GLY A 185 18.50 14.05 9.60
C GLY A 185 17.11 14.34 10.18
N PHE A 186 16.19 14.91 9.38
CA PHE A 186 14.82 15.16 9.80
C PHE A 186 14.06 13.86 10.07
N MET A 187 14.13 12.88 9.16
CA MET A 187 13.52 11.58 9.36
C MET A 187 14.13 10.87 10.56
N ALA A 188 15.47 10.84 10.69
CA ALA A 188 16.14 10.15 11.78
C ALA A 188 15.69 10.65 13.16
N LYS A 189 15.47 11.97 13.31
CA LYS A 189 14.92 12.56 14.54
C LYS A 189 13.47 12.18 14.81
N ASN A 190 12.71 11.89 13.76
CA ASN A 190 11.29 11.53 13.82
C ASN A 190 11.06 10.01 13.63
N ARG A 191 12.13 9.20 13.59
CA ARG A 191 12.05 7.74 13.56
C ARG A 191 11.58 7.26 14.93
N GLY A 192 10.61 6.35 14.95
CA GLY A 192 10.10 5.74 16.17
C GLY A 192 8.82 6.36 16.75
N THR A 193 8.31 7.48 16.22
CA THR A 193 6.96 7.97 16.61
C THR A 193 5.83 7.22 15.91
N GLY A 194 6.13 6.46 14.85
CA GLY A 194 5.16 5.69 14.08
C GLY A 194 4.87 4.30 14.65
N SER A 195 3.61 3.87 14.57
CA SER A 195 3.18 2.52 14.92
C SER A 195 3.62 1.47 13.89
N PHE A 196 3.70 1.84 12.61
CA PHE A 196 4.15 0.97 11.52
C PHE A 196 4.81 1.81 10.41
N MET A 197 6.11 1.66 10.15
CA MET A 197 6.81 2.46 9.14
C MET A 197 7.99 1.68 8.53
N PRO A 198 8.14 1.59 7.20
CA PRO A 198 9.34 1.00 6.59
C PRO A 198 10.60 1.82 6.94
N LEU A 199 11.75 1.15 7.10
CA LEU A 199 12.99 1.76 7.59
C LEU A 199 13.86 2.42 6.50
N ASP A 200 13.66 2.04 5.23
CA ASP A 200 14.62 2.35 4.18
C ASP A 200 14.27 3.57 3.32
N PHE A 201 15.11 4.60 3.45
CA PHE A 201 15.18 5.75 2.56
C PHE A 201 16.06 5.51 1.32
N ASN A 202 16.78 4.39 1.29
CA ASN A 202 17.86 4.15 0.32
C ASN A 202 17.42 4.00 -1.14
N TYR A 203 16.12 3.84 -1.39
CA TYR A 203 15.57 3.55 -2.71
C TYR A 203 15.02 4.77 -3.43
N HIS A 204 14.81 5.85 -2.68
CA HIS A 204 14.11 7.02 -3.18
C HIS A 204 15.06 8.19 -3.38
N SER A 205 14.91 8.86 -4.52
CA SER A 205 15.67 10.07 -4.79
C SER A 205 15.16 11.17 -3.87
N ALA A 206 16.04 12.04 -3.39
CA ALA A 206 15.62 13.24 -2.66
C ALA A 206 14.58 14.06 -3.45
N SER A 207 14.63 14.01 -4.79
CA SER A 207 13.64 14.68 -5.67
C SER A 207 12.21 14.14 -5.58
N GLU A 208 12.02 12.97 -4.96
CA GLU A 208 10.70 12.39 -4.69
C GLU A 208 10.08 12.97 -3.41
N TYR A 209 10.76 13.88 -2.71
CA TYR A 209 10.23 14.52 -1.50
C TYR A 209 9.75 15.94 -1.81
N ALA A 210 8.55 16.28 -1.33
CA ALA A 210 8.14 17.65 -1.11
C ALA A 210 8.49 18.03 0.34
N ILE A 211 9.09 19.21 0.52
CA ILE A 211 9.50 19.71 1.83
C ILE A 211 8.74 21.00 2.13
N LEU A 212 8.32 21.14 3.38
CA LEU A 212 7.85 22.40 3.97
C LEU A 212 8.98 22.97 4.82
N GLU A 213 9.45 24.15 4.45
CA GLU A 213 10.50 24.89 5.17
C GLU A 213 9.91 26.16 5.80
N SER A 214 10.18 26.35 7.09
CA SER A 214 9.85 27.58 7.83
C SER A 214 11.06 28.04 8.62
N SER A 215 11.38 29.33 8.53
CA SER A 215 12.56 29.93 9.18
C SER A 215 13.88 29.18 8.90
N GLY A 216 14.06 28.68 7.66
CA GLY A 216 15.25 27.95 7.22
C GLY A 216 15.37 26.52 7.75
N ARG A 217 14.31 25.96 8.37
CA ARG A 217 14.27 24.59 8.89
C ARG A 217 13.15 23.80 8.24
N ILE A 218 13.37 22.51 8.01
CA ILE A 218 12.32 21.58 7.57
C ILE A 218 11.38 21.34 8.74
N THR A 219 10.09 21.62 8.54
CA THR A 219 9.03 21.37 9.53
C THR A 219 8.16 20.17 9.17
N ALA A 220 8.05 19.85 7.87
CA ALA A 220 7.40 18.64 7.41
C ALA A 220 7.95 18.21 6.04
N ILE A 221 7.83 16.92 5.75
CA ILE A 221 8.16 16.32 4.45
C ILE A 221 7.03 15.38 4.01
N CYS A 222 6.88 15.25 2.71
CA CYS A 222 5.94 14.35 2.06
C CYS A 222 6.64 13.62 0.91
N GLU A 223 6.67 12.30 0.95
CA GLU A 223 7.24 11.48 -0.13
C GLU A 223 6.19 11.23 -1.21
N LEU A 224 6.54 11.52 -2.45
CA LEU A 224 5.72 11.47 -3.64
C LEU A 224 6.27 10.42 -4.61
N LEU A 225 5.52 9.34 -4.83
CA LEU A 225 5.90 8.25 -5.71
C LEU A 225 5.00 8.20 -6.95
N ASP A 226 5.60 8.33 -8.13
CA ASP A 226 4.95 7.96 -9.39
C ASP A 226 5.28 6.50 -9.71
N LEU A 227 4.31 5.63 -9.46
CA LEU A 227 4.45 4.20 -9.70
C LEU A 227 4.12 3.80 -11.13
N GLY A 228 3.88 4.75 -12.04
CA GLY A 228 3.42 4.50 -13.40
C GLY A 228 4.29 3.53 -14.19
N ASN A 229 5.60 3.46 -13.94
CA ASN A 229 6.47 2.49 -14.62
C ASN A 229 6.39 1.07 -14.06
N TYR A 230 5.82 0.89 -12.86
CA TYR A 230 5.85 -0.36 -12.12
C TYR A 230 4.46 -0.96 -11.85
N LYS A 231 3.45 -0.11 -11.70
CA LYS A 231 2.06 -0.49 -11.45
C LYS A 231 1.15 0.57 -12.02
N LYS A 232 0.33 0.16 -12.99
CA LYS A 232 -0.69 0.99 -13.59
C LYS A 232 -2.06 0.43 -13.24
N THR A 233 -2.96 1.28 -12.77
CA THR A 233 -4.37 0.90 -12.63
C THR A 233 -5.07 1.12 -13.97
N ARG A 234 -5.65 0.07 -14.57
CA ARG A 234 -6.36 0.16 -15.87
C ARG A 234 -7.83 -0.17 -15.72
N ILE A 235 -8.66 0.58 -16.43
CA ILE A 235 -10.10 0.30 -16.50
C ILE A 235 -10.34 -0.79 -17.54
N THR A 236 -10.84 -1.95 -17.13
CA THR A 236 -11.18 -3.04 -18.05
C THR A 236 -12.62 -2.93 -18.54
N LYS A 237 -13.53 -2.45 -17.69
CA LYS A 237 -14.95 -2.34 -18.02
C LYS A 237 -15.65 -1.27 -17.18
N PHE A 238 -16.44 -0.42 -17.83
CA PHE A 238 -17.41 0.43 -17.14
C PHE A 238 -18.72 -0.33 -16.92
N LYS A 239 -19.31 -0.23 -15.73
CA LYS A 239 -20.67 -0.73 -15.48
C LYS A 239 -21.67 0.24 -16.11
N LYS A 240 -22.83 -0.25 -16.56
CA LYS A 240 -23.82 0.55 -17.33
C LYS A 240 -24.19 1.87 -16.63
N GLY A 241 -24.38 1.85 -15.31
CA GLY A 241 -24.78 3.03 -14.52
C GLY A 241 -23.68 4.09 -14.34
N SER A 242 -22.40 3.72 -14.47
CA SER A 242 -21.29 4.67 -14.29
C SER A 242 -20.87 5.35 -15.59
N TYR A 243 -21.26 4.79 -16.75
CA TYR A 243 -20.88 5.31 -18.05
C TYR A 243 -21.31 6.78 -18.23
N LEU A 244 -22.52 7.13 -17.79
CA LEU A 244 -23.02 8.51 -17.88
C LEU A 244 -22.21 9.47 -17.00
N PHE A 245 -21.87 9.06 -15.78
CA PHE A 245 -21.01 9.84 -14.90
C PHE A 245 -19.64 10.11 -15.54
N PHE A 246 -19.01 9.10 -16.13
CA PHE A 246 -17.72 9.28 -16.81
C PHE A 246 -17.82 10.12 -18.08
N LEU A 247 -18.94 10.02 -18.81
CA LEU A 247 -19.20 10.88 -19.96
C LEU A 247 -19.29 12.35 -19.52
N LEU A 248 -20.05 12.65 -18.46
CA LEU A 248 -20.16 14.00 -17.89
C LEU A 248 -18.80 14.52 -17.42
N MET A 249 -18.04 13.69 -16.70
CA MET A 249 -16.69 14.06 -16.26
C MET A 249 -15.76 14.40 -17.42
N ARG A 250 -15.84 13.68 -18.56
CA ARG A 250 -15.04 13.98 -19.75
C ARG A 250 -15.41 15.33 -20.37
N ILE A 251 -16.70 15.66 -20.45
CA ILE A 251 -17.16 16.97 -20.95
C ILE A 251 -16.63 18.08 -20.04
N LEU A 252 -16.82 17.93 -18.72
CA LEU A 252 -16.32 18.90 -17.74
C LEU A 252 -14.79 19.06 -17.83
N GLN A 253 -14.05 17.97 -18.04
CA GLN A 253 -12.60 18.02 -18.14
C GLN A 253 -12.11 18.77 -19.37
N ALA A 254 -12.78 18.59 -20.52
CA ALA A 254 -12.47 19.32 -21.74
C ALA A 254 -12.66 20.84 -21.55
N THR A 255 -13.77 21.25 -20.92
CA THR A 255 -14.08 22.67 -20.69
C THR A 255 -13.17 23.31 -19.64
N LEU A 256 -12.82 22.56 -18.58
CA LEU A 256 -12.06 23.09 -17.43
C LEU A 256 -10.55 22.83 -17.52
N LYS A 257 -10.04 22.32 -18.66
CA LYS A 257 -8.62 21.94 -18.88
C LYS A 257 -8.06 20.99 -17.80
N LEU A 258 -8.94 20.16 -17.24
CA LEU A 258 -8.60 19.18 -16.20
C LEU A 258 -7.93 17.94 -16.81
N PRO A 259 -7.24 17.12 -15.99
CA PRO A 259 -6.70 15.84 -16.45
C PRO A 259 -7.81 14.96 -17.03
N GLN A 260 -7.59 14.42 -18.24
CA GLN A 260 -8.57 13.56 -18.88
C GLN A 260 -8.66 12.22 -18.16
N PHE A 261 -9.88 11.80 -17.80
CA PHE A 261 -10.13 10.50 -17.21
C PHE A 261 -9.81 9.40 -18.22
N PRO A 262 -9.13 8.30 -17.82
CA PRO A 262 -8.75 7.25 -18.74
C PRO A 262 -9.96 6.57 -19.40
N ARG A 263 -9.80 6.20 -20.66
CA ARG A 263 -10.75 5.37 -21.40
C ARG A 263 -10.61 3.89 -21.00
N LYS A 264 -11.52 3.06 -21.50
CA LYS A 264 -11.40 1.60 -21.39
C LYS A 264 -10.05 1.16 -21.98
N GLY A 265 -9.28 0.39 -21.21
CA GLY A 265 -7.95 -0.09 -21.56
C GLY A 265 -6.81 0.87 -21.19
N GLU A 266 -7.11 2.16 -20.98
CA GLU A 266 -6.11 3.14 -20.58
C GLU A 266 -5.83 3.06 -19.07
N ALA A 267 -4.62 3.50 -18.71
CA ALA A 267 -4.17 3.56 -17.33
C ALA A 267 -4.51 4.92 -16.71
N PHE A 268 -4.84 4.91 -15.42
CA PHE A 268 -4.75 6.11 -14.61
C PHE A 268 -3.30 6.57 -14.52
N ARG A 269 -3.10 7.89 -14.54
CA ARG A 269 -1.88 8.52 -14.08
C ARG A 269 -2.04 8.85 -12.60
N GLU A 270 -1.30 8.18 -11.76
CA GLU A 270 -1.51 8.15 -10.30
C GLU A 270 -0.24 8.65 -9.60
N LEU A 271 -0.40 9.52 -8.61
CA LEU A 271 0.69 9.89 -7.70
C LEU A 271 0.33 9.37 -6.30
N TYR A 272 1.31 8.82 -5.60
CA TYR A 272 1.14 8.28 -4.25
C TYR A 272 1.89 9.16 -3.26
N ILE A 273 1.22 9.60 -2.21
CA ILE A 273 1.88 10.05 -1.00
C ILE A 273 2.20 8.80 -0.19
N ASN A 274 3.46 8.43 -0.19
CA ASN A 274 3.93 7.22 0.50
C ASN A 274 4.11 7.46 2.01
N GLN A 275 4.54 8.66 2.39
CA GLN A 275 4.66 9.06 3.80
C GLN A 275 4.58 10.57 3.97
N ILE A 276 4.07 10.99 5.12
CA ILE A 276 4.14 12.37 5.59
C ILE A 276 4.77 12.35 6.99
N ILE A 277 5.88 13.06 7.15
CA ILE A 277 6.58 13.19 8.44
C ILE A 277 6.56 14.67 8.81
N ARG A 278 6.21 14.94 10.07
CA ARG A 278 6.05 16.28 10.64
C ARG A 278 6.93 16.42 11.87
N LEU A 279 7.28 17.65 12.21
CA LEU A 279 8.04 17.96 13.42
C LEU A 279 7.19 17.75 14.68
N ASP A 280 5.91 18.11 14.62
CA ASP A 280 4.93 17.91 15.68
C ASP A 280 3.79 17.05 15.13
N ASP A 281 3.47 15.96 15.81
CA ASP A 281 2.40 15.04 15.40
C ASP A 281 1.01 15.69 15.52
N GLU A 282 0.87 16.74 16.35
CA GLU A 282 -0.35 17.56 16.46
C GLU A 282 -0.51 18.58 15.32
N ASP A 283 0.55 18.87 14.56
CA ASP A 283 0.52 19.82 13.44
C ASP A 283 -0.13 19.19 12.19
N ALA A 284 -1.45 19.04 12.25
CA ALA A 284 -2.25 18.55 11.12
C ALA A 284 -2.29 19.55 9.95
N GLU A 285 -2.04 20.85 10.19
CA GLU A 285 -2.08 21.86 9.13
C GLU A 285 -0.87 21.75 8.19
N SER A 286 0.34 21.53 8.71
CA SER A 286 1.53 21.30 7.87
C SER A 286 1.35 20.10 6.92
N ALA A 287 0.76 19.01 7.41
CA ALA A 287 0.44 17.86 6.55
C ALA A 287 -0.63 18.21 5.50
N LEU A 288 -1.68 18.93 5.89
CA LEU A 288 -2.74 19.35 4.98
C LEU A 288 -2.22 20.28 3.88
N ASP A 289 -1.28 21.17 4.20
CA ASP A 289 -0.64 22.06 3.24
C ASP A 289 0.26 21.31 2.26
N LEU A 290 1.02 20.32 2.72
CA LEU A 290 1.75 19.40 1.84
C LEU A 290 0.81 18.62 0.90
N ILE A 291 -0.35 18.17 1.40
CA ILE A 291 -1.36 17.47 0.57
C ILE A 291 -1.98 18.43 -0.46
N ARG A 292 -2.32 19.66 -0.08
CA ARG A 292 -2.83 20.69 -1.01
C ARG A 292 -1.80 21.04 -2.08
N TRP A 293 -0.53 21.16 -1.69
CA TRP A 293 0.57 21.37 -2.61
C TRP A 293 0.71 20.19 -3.59
N ALA A 294 0.76 18.95 -3.10
CA ALA A 294 0.86 17.75 -3.93
C ALA A 294 -0.34 17.60 -4.88
N PHE A 295 -1.54 17.98 -4.44
CA PHE A 295 -2.73 18.04 -5.29
C PHE A 295 -2.57 19.07 -6.41
N ASN A 296 -2.04 20.25 -6.12
CA ASN A 296 -1.79 21.28 -7.14
C ASN A 296 -0.68 20.85 -8.12
N PHE A 297 0.37 20.22 -7.62
CA PHE A 297 1.39 19.57 -8.44
C PHE A 297 0.76 18.54 -9.39
N CYS A 298 -0.18 17.73 -8.90
CA CYS A 298 -0.95 16.79 -9.72
C CYS A 298 -1.78 17.48 -10.80
N CYS A 299 -2.45 18.60 -10.49
CA CYS A 299 -3.21 19.40 -11.46
C CYS A 299 -2.32 19.91 -12.61
N GLU A 300 -1.14 20.45 -12.28
CA GLU A 300 -0.18 20.99 -13.25
C GLU A 300 0.40 19.89 -14.13
N ASN A 301 0.75 18.76 -13.52
CA ASN A 301 1.36 17.63 -14.20
C ASN A 301 0.34 16.64 -14.76
N LYS A 302 -0.95 16.96 -14.81
CA LYS A 302 -2.00 16.13 -15.42
C LYS A 302 -2.13 14.70 -14.84
N TYR A 303 -1.93 14.54 -13.54
CA TYR A 303 -2.30 13.30 -12.84
C TYR A 303 -3.82 13.18 -12.68
N ASN A 304 -4.35 11.97 -12.68
CA ASN A 304 -5.77 11.72 -12.46
C ASN A 304 -6.13 11.60 -10.97
N LEU A 305 -5.25 10.98 -10.19
CA LEU A 305 -5.47 10.64 -8.80
C LEU A 305 -4.23 10.95 -7.95
N LEU A 306 -4.47 11.40 -6.71
CA LEU A 306 -3.49 11.47 -5.64
C LEU A 306 -3.93 10.51 -4.53
N HIS A 307 -3.13 9.49 -4.25
CA HIS A 307 -3.42 8.49 -3.22
C HIS A 307 -2.67 8.82 -1.94
N LEU A 308 -3.30 8.59 -0.80
CA LEU A 308 -2.66 8.62 0.52
C LEU A 308 -3.32 7.61 1.44
N GLY A 309 -2.53 6.78 2.11
CA GLY A 309 -2.99 5.90 3.19
C GLY A 309 -2.98 6.64 4.52
N LEU A 310 -4.01 6.51 5.33
CA LEU A 310 -4.06 7.10 6.67
C LEU A 310 -4.56 6.05 7.65
N GLY A 311 -4.13 6.10 8.91
CA GLY A 311 -4.74 5.26 9.94
C GLY A 311 -6.23 5.59 10.08
N ARG A 312 -7.06 4.63 10.52
CA ARG A 312 -8.51 4.83 10.56
C ARG A 312 -8.94 6.02 11.41
N ARG A 313 -8.19 6.37 12.46
CA ARG A 313 -8.53 7.47 13.38
C ARG A 313 -7.88 8.82 13.00
N ASP A 314 -7.34 8.98 11.78
CA ASP A 314 -6.55 10.17 11.41
C ASP A 314 -7.33 11.46 11.50
N PRO A 315 -6.91 12.44 12.31
CA PRO A 315 -7.53 13.76 12.26
C PRO A 315 -7.49 14.31 10.84
N LEU A 316 -6.47 14.00 10.02
CA LEU A 316 -6.38 14.37 8.61
C LEU A 316 -7.55 13.83 7.78
N ILE A 317 -8.11 12.65 8.08
CA ILE A 317 -9.28 12.12 7.33
C ILE A 317 -10.43 13.13 7.35
N SER A 318 -10.67 13.76 8.50
CA SER A 318 -11.72 14.76 8.65
C SER A 318 -11.41 16.06 7.89
N ARG A 319 -10.14 16.44 7.82
CA ARG A 319 -9.65 17.65 7.12
C ARG A 319 -9.68 17.49 5.60
N LEU A 320 -9.68 16.25 5.09
CA LEU A 320 -9.77 15.96 3.66
C LEU A 320 -11.18 16.08 3.07
N LYS A 321 -12.21 16.43 3.86
CA LYS A 321 -13.60 16.62 3.37
C LYS A 321 -13.72 17.66 2.23
N GLY A 322 -12.78 18.61 2.13
CA GLY A 322 -12.73 19.59 1.03
C GLY A 322 -12.25 19.03 -0.32
N PHE A 323 -11.84 17.77 -0.38
CA PHE A 323 -11.42 17.09 -1.60
C PHE A 323 -12.49 16.11 -2.07
N LEU A 324 -12.75 16.11 -3.38
CA LEU A 324 -13.49 15.02 -4.00
C LEU A 324 -12.62 13.76 -3.91
N SER A 325 -13.08 12.72 -3.23
CA SER A 325 -12.27 11.54 -2.96
C SER A 325 -13.08 10.25 -2.93
N ILE A 326 -12.41 9.16 -3.26
CA ILE A 326 -12.87 7.78 -3.05
C ILE A 326 -12.07 7.21 -1.89
N SER A 327 -12.71 6.47 -0.99
CA SER A 327 -12.05 5.85 0.15
C SER A 327 -12.12 4.34 0.04
N ILE A 328 -11.00 3.67 0.32
CA ILE A 328 -10.92 2.22 0.47
C ILE A 328 -10.33 1.96 1.84
N THR A 329 -10.95 1.09 2.63
CA THR A 329 -10.37 0.66 3.91
C THR A 329 -9.65 -0.67 3.73
N ALA A 330 -8.51 -0.83 4.39
CA ALA A 330 -7.76 -2.07 4.47
C ALA A 330 -7.51 -2.44 5.93
N LYS A 331 -7.43 -3.74 6.21
CA LYS A 331 -7.04 -4.30 7.50
C LYS A 331 -5.61 -4.77 7.43
N VAL A 332 -4.88 -4.58 8.54
CA VAL A 332 -3.57 -5.17 8.76
C VAL A 332 -3.69 -6.24 9.82
N LEU A 333 -3.29 -7.46 9.46
CA LEU A 333 -3.13 -8.55 10.40
C LEU A 333 -1.66 -8.81 10.62
N THR A 334 -1.23 -9.03 11.86
CA THR A 334 0.11 -9.49 12.18
C THR A 334 0.11 -10.99 12.45
N VAL A 335 1.22 -11.63 12.12
CA VAL A 335 1.52 -13.05 12.35
C VAL A 335 2.74 -13.10 13.26
N HIS A 336 2.55 -13.63 14.45
CA HIS A 336 3.60 -13.77 15.45
C HIS A 336 4.08 -15.22 15.49
N PRO A 337 5.41 -15.47 15.48
CA PRO A 337 5.95 -16.82 15.66
C PRO A 337 5.36 -17.50 16.91
N THR A 338 5.28 -18.84 16.92
CA THR A 338 4.78 -19.63 18.05
C THR A 338 5.64 -19.49 19.34
N SER A 339 5.00 -19.67 20.52
CA SER A 339 5.44 -19.27 21.88
C SER A 339 6.85 -19.65 22.30
N ASP A 340 7.39 -20.74 21.77
CA ASP A 340 8.70 -21.24 22.17
C ASP A 340 9.84 -20.39 21.60
N LYS A 341 9.54 -19.48 20.67
CA LYS A 341 10.45 -18.48 20.10
C LYS A 341 10.16 -17.04 20.61
N ILE A 342 9.22 -16.85 21.54
CA ILE A 342 8.60 -15.56 21.93
C ILE A 342 9.25 -14.85 23.14
N GLU A 343 10.34 -15.34 23.73
CA GLU A 343 10.99 -14.60 24.85
C GLU A 343 11.44 -13.17 24.47
N LYS A 344 11.46 -12.82 23.18
CA LYS A 344 11.80 -11.50 22.66
C LYS A 344 10.73 -10.87 21.76
N ASP A 345 9.44 -11.20 21.88
CA ASP A 345 8.41 -10.48 21.09
C ASP A 345 8.14 -9.08 21.72
N PRO A 346 8.62 -7.99 21.09
CA PRO A 346 8.42 -6.64 21.62
C PRO A 346 6.93 -6.24 21.67
N CYS A 347 6.06 -6.95 20.96
CA CYS A 347 4.64 -6.66 20.87
C CYS A 347 3.78 -7.44 21.88
N ARG A 348 4.37 -8.35 22.67
CA ARG A 348 3.64 -9.22 23.60
C ARG A 348 2.87 -8.45 24.69
N ASN A 349 3.37 -7.29 25.10
CA ASN A 349 2.77 -6.42 26.12
C ASN A 349 1.85 -5.34 25.54
N LEU A 350 1.57 -5.34 24.23
CA LEU A 350 0.59 -4.45 23.61
C LEU A 350 -0.83 -4.99 23.91
N ASN A 351 -1.20 -5.07 25.20
CA ASN A 351 -2.60 -5.10 25.62
C ASN A 351 -3.19 -3.77 25.19
N SER A 352 -4.06 -3.77 24.17
CA SER A 352 -4.49 -2.57 23.45
C SER A 352 -4.69 -1.35 24.36
N PRO A 353 -3.88 -0.30 24.22
CA PRO A 353 -4.35 1.05 24.40
C PRO A 353 -4.69 1.59 23.00
N SER A 354 -5.53 2.61 22.96
CA SER A 354 -5.60 3.52 21.82
C SER A 354 -4.20 4.00 21.43
N PHE A 355 -3.57 3.33 20.46
CA PHE A 355 -2.36 3.85 19.86
C PHE A 355 -2.73 5.14 19.12
N PRO A 356 -1.92 6.19 19.21
CA PRO A 356 -1.98 7.23 18.21
C PRO A 356 -1.63 6.53 16.90
N ASP A 357 -2.67 6.33 16.10
CA ASP A 357 -2.54 5.95 14.70
C ASP A 357 -1.60 6.98 14.00
N PHE A 358 -1.16 6.67 12.77
CA PHE A 358 -0.46 7.53 11.78
C PHE A 358 1.05 7.35 11.64
N LYS A 359 1.42 6.56 10.61
CA LYS A 359 2.09 7.05 9.40
C LYS A 359 1.84 6.04 8.25
N ILE A 360 1.97 6.52 7.02
CA ILE A 360 1.38 5.98 5.79
C ILE A 360 2.16 4.74 5.30
N LEU A 361 1.44 3.74 4.76
CA LEU A 361 1.97 2.52 4.13
C LEU A 361 2.33 2.73 2.66
#